data_AF-A0AAU4GIY2-F1
#
_entry.id   AF-A0AAU4GIY2-F1
#
_cell.length_a   1.000
_cell.length_b   1.000
_cell.length_c   1.000
_cell.angle_alpha   90.00
_cell.angle_beta   90.00
_cell.angle_gamma   90.00
#
_symmetry.space_group_name_H-M   'P 1'
#
loop_
_entity.id
_entity.type
_entity.pdbx_description
1 polymer ?
#
loop_
_entity_poly.entity_id
_entity_poly.type
_entity_poly.pdbx_seq_one_letter_code
_entity_poly.pdbx_strand_id
1 'polypeptide(L)'
;MPRETELVTRLLRVVTHRHAVEVIDALTVASRSFTELRGDVHLSRRRLSRILRVLAAEGAVRQNRPGSWDHRPREDTRYALTGGGRRVADLLSDIEVWTTLYEICLYGRPLA
;
A
#
# COMPACT_ATOMS: atom_id res chain seq x y z
N MET A 1 -4.54 -22.59 -5.42
CA MET A 1 -4.19 -21.93 -6.68
C MET A 1 -4.89 -20.58 -6.94
N PRO A 2 -6.20 -20.33 -6.72
CA PRO A 2 -6.77 -19.00 -7.03
C PRO A 2 -6.35 -17.87 -6.07
N ARG A 3 -6.12 -18.19 -4.79
CA ARG A 3 -5.75 -17.19 -3.76
C ARG A 3 -4.33 -16.63 -3.92
N GLU A 4 -3.39 -17.44 -4.42
CA GLU A 4 -2.01 -16.99 -4.64
C GLU A 4 -1.93 -16.03 -5.82
N THR A 5 -2.60 -16.33 -6.93
CA THR A 5 -2.64 -15.45 -8.10
C THR A 5 -3.30 -14.10 -7.78
N GLU A 6 -4.38 -14.11 -6.99
CA GLU A 6 -5.04 -12.88 -6.53
C GLU A 6 -4.12 -12.03 -5.65
N LEU A 7 -3.37 -12.68 -4.76
CA LEU A 7 -2.44 -12.02 -3.86
C LEU A 7 -1.22 -11.45 -4.60
N VAL A 8 -0.65 -12.17 -5.57
CA VAL A 8 0.41 -11.67 -6.47
C VAL A 8 -0.10 -10.49 -7.30
N THR A 9 -1.32 -10.58 -7.85
CA THR A 9 -1.93 -9.47 -8.61
C THR A 9 -2.09 -8.22 -7.74
N ARG A 10 -2.54 -8.40 -6.50
CA ARG A 10 -2.67 -7.31 -5.52
C ARG A 10 -1.32 -6.70 -5.17
N LEU A 11 -0.29 -7.53 -4.95
CA LEU A 11 1.08 -7.05 -4.72
C LEU A 11 1.57 -6.23 -5.90
N LEU A 12 1.41 -6.71 -7.14
CA LEU A 12 1.77 -5.95 -8.35
C LEU A 12 1.06 -4.61 -8.43
N ARG A 13 -0.24 -4.56 -8.14
CA ARG A 13 -0.99 -3.29 -8.10
C ARG A 13 -0.48 -2.34 -7.02
N VAL A 14 -0.02 -2.85 -5.88
CA VAL A 14 0.59 -2.01 -4.83
C VAL A 14 1.96 -1.51 -5.26
N VAL A 15 2.89 -2.39 -5.64
CA VAL A 15 4.30 -2.03 -5.88
C VAL A 15 4.52 -1.19 -7.14
N THR A 16 3.62 -1.28 -8.12
CA THR A 16 3.66 -0.45 -9.33
C THR A 16 3.33 1.02 -9.05
N HIS A 17 2.73 1.33 -7.90
CA HIS A 17 2.48 2.70 -7.49
C HIS A 17 3.66 3.25 -6.71
N ARG A 18 4.39 4.18 -7.33
CA ARG A 18 5.49 4.92 -6.68
C ARG A 18 5.02 5.47 -5.31
N HIS A 19 5.81 5.18 -4.28
CA HIS A 19 5.59 5.53 -2.88
C HIS A 19 4.54 4.72 -2.10
N ALA A 20 3.95 3.68 -2.70
CA ALA A 20 3.01 2.82 -1.98
C ALA A 20 3.69 1.98 -0.91
N VAL A 21 4.90 1.49 -1.18
CA VAL A 21 5.66 0.65 -0.25
C VAL A 21 6.12 1.47 0.95
N GLU A 22 6.61 2.68 0.75
CA GLU A 22 7.01 3.60 1.82
C GLU A 22 5.82 3.97 2.73
N VAL A 23 4.63 4.13 2.16
CA VAL A 23 3.41 4.37 2.96
C VAL A 23 2.98 3.12 3.72
N ILE A 24 3.12 1.92 3.14
CA ILE A 24 2.85 0.66 3.83
C ILE A 24 3.83 0.48 4.99
N ASP A 25 5.12 0.67 4.73
CA ASP A 25 6.20 0.57 5.71
C ASP A 25 5.96 1.51 6.90
N ALA A 26 5.66 2.79 6.65
CA ALA A 26 5.32 3.75 7.70
C ALA A 26 4.10 3.34 8.57
N LEU A 27 3.15 2.60 7.98
CA LEU A 27 1.94 2.10 8.66
C LEU A 27 2.12 0.72 9.32
N THR A 28 3.23 0.01 9.08
CA THR A 28 3.53 -1.25 9.79
C THR A 28 3.78 -1.00 11.27
N VAL A 29 4.47 0.09 11.59
CA VAL A 29 4.86 0.48 12.94
C VAL A 29 3.63 0.88 13.77
N ALA A 30 2.80 1.78 13.25
CA ALA A 30 1.64 2.29 13.96
C ALA A 30 0.62 2.93 13.03
N SER A 31 -0.58 3.18 13.54
CA SER A 31 -1.52 4.07 12.87
C SER A 31 -0.99 5.49 12.85
N ARG A 32 -1.00 6.12 11.67
CA ARG A 32 -0.47 7.48 11.45
C ARG A 32 -1.56 8.41 10.94
N SER A 33 -1.52 9.66 11.36
CA SER A 33 -2.31 10.75 10.79
C SER A 33 -1.83 11.13 9.39
N PHE A 34 -2.66 11.85 8.64
CA PHE A 34 -2.29 12.35 7.32
C PHE A 34 -1.03 13.23 7.39
N THR A 35 -0.93 14.09 8.41
CA THR A 35 0.22 14.98 8.57
C THR A 35 1.49 14.22 8.93
N GLU A 36 1.42 13.23 9.83
CA GLU A 36 2.56 12.36 10.17
C GLU A 36 3.06 11.62 8.93
N LEU A 37 2.17 10.94 8.19
CA LEU A 37 2.54 10.26 6.94
C LEU A 37 3.20 11.20 5.95
N ARG A 38 2.67 12.42 5.80
CA ARG A 38 3.25 13.42 4.90
C ARG A 38 4.66 13.81 5.30
N GLY A 39 4.93 13.89 6.61
CA GLY A 39 6.25 14.13 7.17
C GLY A 39 7.19 12.98 6.90
N ASP A 40 6.76 11.74 7.16
CA ASP A 40 7.58 10.53 7.07
C ASP A 40 7.96 10.21 5.62
N VAL A 41 7.01 10.27 4.67
CA VAL A 41 7.26 9.91 3.27
C VAL A 41 7.59 11.12 2.36
N HIS A 42 7.66 12.32 2.92
CA HIS A 42 7.99 13.58 2.22
C HIS A 42 7.19 13.82 0.91
N LEU A 43 5.90 13.47 0.90
CA LEU A 43 5.05 13.61 -0.28
C LEU A 43 4.22 14.89 -0.27
N SER A 44 3.87 15.37 -1.47
CA SER A 44 2.83 16.39 -1.59
C SER A 44 1.48 15.81 -1.15
N ARG A 45 0.60 16.66 -0.62
CA ARG A 45 -0.74 16.26 -0.17
C ARG A 45 -1.52 15.50 -1.25
N ARG A 46 -1.48 15.98 -2.49
CA ARG A 46 -2.17 15.36 -3.63
C ARG A 46 -1.63 13.96 -3.89
N ARG A 47 -0.32 13.78 -3.84
CA ARG A 47 0.32 12.49 -4.11
C ARG A 47 0.01 11.49 -2.99
N LEU A 48 0.14 11.89 -1.73
CA LEU A 48 -0.21 11.05 -0.58
C LEU A 48 -1.70 10.64 -0.60
N SER A 49 -2.60 11.58 -0.87
CA SER A 49 -4.04 11.28 -0.98
C SER A 49 -4.34 10.25 -2.09
N ARG A 50 -3.66 10.37 -3.25
CA ARG A 50 -3.80 9.42 -4.34
C ARG A 50 -3.31 8.02 -3.95
N ILE A 51 -2.16 7.91 -3.28
CA ILE A 51 -1.61 6.63 -2.85
C ILE A 51 -2.52 5.97 -1.82
N LEU A 52 -2.98 6.74 -0.83
CA LEU A 52 -3.91 6.24 0.18
C LEU A 52 -5.22 5.73 -0.43
N ARG A 53 -5.74 6.39 -1.49
CA ARG A 53 -6.89 5.88 -2.25
C ARG A 53 -6.61 4.57 -2.95
N VAL A 54 -5.47 4.44 -3.62
CA VAL A 54 -5.06 3.19 -4.28
C VAL A 54 -4.96 2.07 -3.25
N LEU A 55 -4.26 2.31 -2.14
CA LEU A 55 -4.12 1.33 -1.06
C LEU A 55 -5.47 0.97 -0.42
N ALA A 56 -6.40 1.92 -0.31
CA ALA A 56 -7.76 1.65 0.17
C ALA A 56 -8.59 0.84 -0.82
N ALA A 57 -8.49 1.13 -2.12
CA ALA A 57 -9.17 0.38 -3.18
C ALA A 57 -8.67 -1.07 -3.25
N GLU A 58 -7.37 -1.28 -3.02
CA GLU A 58 -6.77 -2.60 -2.85
C GLU A 58 -7.01 -3.18 -1.46
N GLY A 59 -7.85 -2.56 -0.61
CA GLY A 59 -8.21 -3.04 0.73
C GLY A 59 -7.04 -3.15 1.71
N ALA A 60 -5.90 -2.50 1.46
CA ALA A 60 -4.69 -2.55 2.27
C ALA A 60 -4.73 -1.56 3.45
N VAL A 61 -5.37 -0.40 3.26
CA VAL A 61 -5.45 0.66 4.26
C VAL A 61 -6.90 0.99 4.60
N ARG A 62 -7.15 1.31 5.87
CA ARG A 62 -8.41 1.90 6.36
C ARG A 62 -8.13 3.26 6.98
N GLN A 63 -9.13 4.13 6.97
CA GLN A 63 -9.12 5.39 7.71
C GLN A 63 -10.08 5.32 8.91
N ASN A 64 -9.81 6.10 9.96
CA ASN A 64 -10.65 6.15 11.17
C ASN A 64 -11.94 6.95 10.99
N ARG A 65 -12.07 7.74 9.91
CA ARG A 65 -13.25 8.54 9.64
C ARG A 65 -14.17 7.88 8.60
N PRO A 66 -15.47 7.79 8.87
CA PRO A 66 -16.42 7.38 7.85
C PRO A 66 -16.52 8.45 6.75
N GLY A 67 -16.75 8.02 5.52
CA GLY A 67 -16.92 8.91 4.36
C GLY A 67 -16.15 8.46 3.12
N SER A 68 -16.35 9.18 2.02
CA SER A 68 -15.64 8.92 0.77
C SER A 68 -14.15 9.30 0.88
N TRP A 69 -13.30 8.52 0.21
CA TRP A 69 -11.88 8.81 0.03
C TRP A 69 -11.62 9.93 -0.99
N ASP A 70 -12.64 10.35 -1.75
CA ASP A 70 -12.53 11.39 -2.79
C ASP A 70 -12.41 12.80 -2.23
N HIS A 71 -12.84 13.00 -0.99
CA HIS A 71 -12.70 14.29 -0.32
C HIS A 71 -11.24 14.56 0.08
N ARG A 72 -10.97 15.84 0.30
CA ARG A 72 -9.69 16.27 0.86
C ARG A 72 -9.55 15.69 2.28
N PRO A 73 -8.51 14.89 2.58
CA PRO A 73 -8.33 14.36 3.93
C PRO A 73 -8.13 15.50 4.93
N ARG A 74 -8.69 15.41 6.13
CA ARG A 74 -8.27 16.31 7.21
C ARG A 74 -6.90 15.87 7.75
N GLU A 75 -6.12 16.83 8.22
CA GLU A 75 -4.76 16.61 8.75
C GLU A 75 -4.69 15.53 9.84
N ASP A 76 -5.70 15.49 10.71
CA ASP A 76 -5.84 14.57 11.84
C ASP A 76 -6.50 13.22 11.48
N THR A 77 -6.85 12.98 10.21
CA THR A 77 -7.40 11.70 9.76
C THR A 77 -6.33 10.62 9.92
N ARG A 78 -6.63 9.55 10.66
CA ARG A 78 -5.68 8.46 10.90
C ARG A 78 -5.91 7.30 9.97
N TYR A 79 -4.81 6.71 9.53
CA TYR A 79 -4.76 5.56 8.65
C TYR A 79 -4.08 4.40 9.37
N ALA A 80 -4.51 3.19 9.04
CA ALA A 80 -3.91 1.96 9.56
C ALA A 80 -3.99 0.87 8.50
N LEU A 81 -3.06 -0.09 8.54
CA LEU A 81 -3.17 -1.31 7.75
C LEU A 81 -4.40 -2.11 8.18
N THR A 82 -5.10 -2.67 7.19
CA THR A 82 -6.08 -3.74 7.43
C THR A 82 -5.35 -5.07 7.66
N GLY A 83 -6.08 -6.15 7.97
CA GLY A 83 -5.49 -7.49 7.97
C GLY A 83 -4.88 -7.88 6.61
N GLY A 84 -5.50 -7.45 5.51
CA GLY A 84 -4.94 -7.63 4.17
C GLY A 84 -3.70 -6.77 3.92
N GLY A 85 -3.68 -5.53 4.40
CA GLY A 85 -2.51 -4.66 4.31
C GLY A 85 -1.31 -5.17 5.10
N ARG A 86 -1.55 -5.77 6.28
CA ARG A 86 -0.47 -6.40 7.06
C ARG A 86 0.14 -7.58 6.31
N ARG A 87 -0.68 -8.47 5.75
CA ARG A 87 -0.17 -9.59 4.93
C ARG A 87 0.65 -9.10 3.73
N VAL A 88 0.21 -8.02 3.08
CA VAL A 88 0.98 -7.39 2.00
C VAL A 88 2.33 -6.88 2.53
N ALA A 89 2.36 -6.20 3.67
CA ALA A 89 3.61 -5.74 4.28
C ALA A 89 4.55 -6.89 4.65
N ASP A 90 4.03 -7.96 5.24
CA ASP A 90 4.79 -9.16 5.61
C ASP A 90 5.45 -9.77 4.37
N LEU A 91 4.71 -9.88 3.25
CA LEU A 91 5.25 -10.40 1.99
C LEU A 91 6.29 -9.46 1.37
N LEU A 92 6.10 -8.14 1.47
CA LEU A 92 7.09 -7.16 0.99
C LEU A 92 8.36 -7.12 1.86
N SER A 93 8.37 -7.77 3.02
CA SER A 93 9.59 -7.94 3.82
C SER A 93 10.49 -9.07 3.33
N ASP A 94 9.99 -9.92 2.43
CA ASP A 94 10.69 -11.06 1.87
C ASP A 94 11.36 -10.71 0.53
N ILE A 95 12.67 -10.99 0.42
CA ILE A 95 13.46 -10.74 -0.79
C ILE A 95 13.03 -11.63 -1.97
N GLU A 96 12.57 -12.85 -1.71
CA GLU A 96 12.11 -13.77 -2.76
C GLU A 96 10.84 -13.24 -3.45
N VAL A 97 9.97 -12.58 -2.67
CA VAL A 97 8.78 -11.90 -3.19
C VAL A 97 9.19 -10.74 -4.11
N TRP A 98 10.19 -9.95 -3.73
CA TRP A 98 10.71 -8.87 -4.59
C TRP A 98 11.29 -9.39 -5.90
N THR A 99 12.08 -10.47 -5.87
CA THR A 99 12.62 -11.11 -7.06
C THR A 99 11.49 -11.56 -8.00
N THR A 100 10.48 -12.25 -7.45
CA THR A 100 9.30 -12.70 -8.21
C THR A 100 8.55 -11.53 -8.86
N LEU A 101 8.30 -10.46 -8.11
CA LEU A 101 7.60 -9.28 -8.64
C LEU A 101 8.41 -8.59 -9.74
N TYR A 102 9.74 -8.50 -9.57
CA TYR A 102 10.65 -7.92 -10.56
C TYR A 102 10.64 -8.73 -11.86
N GLU A 103 10.71 -10.05 -11.78
CA GLU A 103 10.64 -10.95 -12.94
C GLU A 103 9.31 -10.81 -13.68
N ILE A 104 8.18 -10.75 -12.96
CA ILE A 104 6.88 -10.54 -13.58
C ILE A 104 6.84 -9.19 -14.31
N CYS A 105 7.40 -8.13 -13.71
CA CYS A 105 7.43 -6.81 -14.33
C CYS A 105 8.34 -6.75 -15.57
N LEU A 106 9.45 -7.48 -15.57
CA LEU A 106 10.39 -7.51 -16.69
C LEU A 106 9.96 -8.44 -17.83
N TYR A 107 9.49 -9.64 -17.51
CA TYR A 107 9.32 -10.74 -18.46
C TYR A 107 7.86 -11.11 -18.69
N GLY A 108 6.93 -10.55 -17.91
CA GLY A 108 5.50 -10.85 -18.02
C GLY A 108 5.10 -12.23 -17.50
N ARG A 109 6.00 -12.98 -16.83
CA ARG A 109 5.71 -14.27 -16.17
C ARG A 109 6.63 -14.49 -14.94
N PRO A 110 6.14 -15.16 -13.88
CA PRO A 110 7.01 -15.70 -12.82
C PRO A 110 7.76 -16.93 -13.36
N LEU A 111 9.04 -17.11 -12.99
CA LEU A 111 9.74 -18.37 -13.21
C LEU A 111 9.13 -19.45 -12.28
N ALA A 112 8.87 -20.61 -12.88
CA ALA A 112 8.13 -21.72 -12.27
C ALA A 112 8.91 -22.43 -11.15
#